data_AF-A0A5N6K5W8-F1
#
_entry.id   AF-A0A5N6K5W8-F1
#
_cell.length_a   1.000
_cell.length_b   1.000
_cell.length_c   1.000
_cell.angle_alpha   90.00
_cell.angle_beta   90.00
_cell.angle_gamma   90.00
#
_symmetry.space_group_name_H-M   'P 1'
#
loop_
_entity.id
_entity.type
_entity.pdbx_description
1 polymer ?
#
loop_
_entity_poly.entity_id
_entity_poly.type
_entity_poly.pdbx_seq_one_letter_code
_entity_poly.pdbx_strand_id
1 'polypeptide(L)'
;MGPRSSRKGVQADEFPILKENGLVIHKIEADGNCLFRALSDQLYGHSEDHLKIRRDIVEQMRANPDDYNPYFAVGFVKRNAGRRAARAGPVDSQAASDAKLEENFRAHLVKMSRPRTWGDQTELKAFVQEYKVDVTVWYPRWKLTFPAEHGKSSRVQVQIAFNENASHYSSVRHVSSDHPSVSYVKATTEKKSEINKSVATSAADTLNKKRKSDVGNTRKDNAQEDDSMKRVKRRKVQPVKKALSQQRKKLIELANTRFVG
;
A
#
# COMPACT_ATOMS: atom_id res chain seq x y z
N MET A 1 -20.85 -48.00 36.12
CA MET A 1 -20.05 -47.02 35.34
C MET A 1 -20.71 -46.85 33.98
N GLY A 2 -21.35 -45.72 33.71
CA GLY A 2 -21.89 -45.41 32.38
C GLY A 2 -20.79 -44.88 31.46
N PRO A 3 -20.85 -45.11 30.13
CA PRO A 3 -19.83 -44.63 29.22
C PRO A 3 -19.89 -43.10 29.15
N ARG A 4 -18.75 -42.45 29.44
CA ARG A 4 -18.58 -41.00 29.26
C ARG A 4 -18.61 -40.69 27.77
N SER A 5 -19.72 -40.09 27.33
CA SER A 5 -19.85 -39.47 26.00
C SER A 5 -18.69 -38.51 25.76
N SER A 6 -17.86 -38.82 24.76
CA SER A 6 -16.84 -37.91 24.25
C SER A 6 -17.55 -36.73 23.61
N ARG A 7 -17.68 -35.61 24.33
CA ARG A 7 -17.98 -34.33 23.69
C ARG A 7 -16.83 -34.03 22.74
N LYS A 8 -17.01 -34.28 21.44
CA LYS A 8 -16.20 -33.65 20.39
C LYS A 8 -16.27 -32.15 20.66
N GLY A 9 -15.16 -31.55 21.10
CA GLY A 9 -15.07 -30.11 21.24
C GLY A 9 -15.49 -29.49 19.91
N VAL A 10 -16.50 -28.61 19.95
CA VAL A 10 -16.87 -27.81 18.80
C VAL A 10 -15.62 -27.03 18.42
N GLN A 11 -15.00 -27.37 17.29
CA GLN A 11 -13.88 -26.61 16.75
C GLN A 11 -14.37 -25.17 16.63
N ALA A 12 -13.77 -24.27 17.42
CA ALA A 12 -14.10 -22.86 17.35
C ALA A 12 -13.94 -22.40 15.91
N ASP A 13 -14.94 -21.70 15.39
CA ASP A 13 -14.85 -21.13 14.06
C ASP A 13 -13.66 -20.16 14.02
N GLU A 14 -12.68 -20.45 13.17
CA GLU A 14 -11.45 -19.66 13.05
C GLU A 14 -11.77 -18.25 12.54
N PHE A 15 -12.83 -18.11 11.73
CA PHE A 15 -13.28 -16.85 11.16
C PHE A 15 -14.81 -16.73 11.20
N PRO A 16 -15.42 -16.49 12.39
CA PRO A 16 -16.88 -16.37 12.52
C PRO A 16 -17.48 -15.30 11.61
N ILE A 17 -16.75 -14.20 11.40
CA ILE A 17 -17.19 -13.08 10.55
C ILE A 17 -17.38 -13.51 9.08
N LEU A 18 -16.66 -14.53 8.60
CA LEU A 18 -16.83 -15.01 7.22
C LEU A 18 -18.19 -15.69 7.05
N LYS A 19 -18.58 -16.55 8.00
CA LYS A 19 -19.88 -17.25 7.94
C LYS A 19 -21.05 -16.29 8.00
N GLU A 20 -20.96 -15.26 8.84
CA GLU A 20 -21.98 -14.20 8.93
C GLU A 20 -22.17 -13.45 7.59
N ASN A 21 -21.15 -13.43 6.74
CA ASN A 21 -21.18 -12.79 5.43
C ASN A 21 -21.41 -13.78 4.27
N GLY A 22 -21.75 -15.05 4.54
CA GLY A 22 -21.95 -16.07 3.51
C GLY A 22 -20.66 -16.46 2.78
N LEU A 23 -19.52 -16.30 3.44
CA LEU A 23 -18.19 -16.59 2.91
C LEU A 23 -17.55 -17.80 3.61
N VAL A 24 -16.66 -18.47 2.89
CA VAL A 24 -15.89 -19.64 3.36
C VAL A 24 -14.43 -19.53 2.99
N ILE A 25 -13.58 -20.12 3.82
CA ILE A 25 -12.14 -20.20 3.55
C ILE A 25 -11.87 -21.30 2.55
N HIS A 26 -11.13 -20.96 1.50
CA HIS A 26 -10.47 -21.91 0.63
C HIS A 26 -9.00 -22.01 1.03
N LYS A 27 -8.64 -23.20 1.50
CA LYS A 27 -7.30 -23.47 2.05
C LYS A 27 -6.25 -23.33 0.94
N ILE A 28 -5.20 -22.57 1.26
CA ILE A 28 -4.02 -22.39 0.43
C ILE A 28 -2.83 -23.08 1.10
N GLU A 29 -1.90 -23.60 0.30
CA GLU A 29 -0.67 -24.22 0.80
C GLU A 29 0.19 -23.25 1.62
N ALA A 30 0.67 -23.70 2.78
CA ALA A 30 1.51 -22.94 3.70
C ALA A 30 3.00 -23.07 3.35
N ASP A 31 3.38 -22.76 2.10
CA ASP A 31 4.74 -22.92 1.55
C ASP A 31 5.56 -21.61 1.53
N GLY A 32 5.07 -20.55 2.19
CA GLY A 32 5.63 -19.20 2.14
C GLY A 32 5.27 -18.41 0.88
N ASN A 33 4.49 -18.97 -0.04
CA ASN A 33 3.87 -18.25 -1.17
C ASN A 33 2.39 -17.96 -0.93
N CYS A 34 1.87 -18.25 0.26
CA CYS A 34 0.44 -18.25 0.60
C CYS A 34 -0.29 -16.97 0.17
N LEU A 35 0.31 -15.79 0.39
CA LEU A 35 -0.25 -14.51 -0.07
C LEU A 35 -0.50 -14.54 -1.59
N PHE A 36 0.54 -14.79 -2.38
CA PHE A 36 0.47 -14.76 -3.84
C PHE A 36 -0.41 -15.88 -4.40
N ARG A 37 -0.44 -17.04 -3.74
CA ARG A 37 -1.34 -18.16 -4.10
C ARG A 37 -2.80 -17.82 -3.83
N ALA A 38 -3.11 -17.19 -2.70
CA ALA A 38 -4.46 -16.71 -2.41
C ALA A 38 -4.91 -15.64 -3.40
N LEU A 39 -4.02 -14.71 -3.78
CA LEU A 39 -4.30 -13.70 -4.80
C LEU A 39 -4.51 -14.34 -6.19
N SER A 40 -3.70 -15.33 -6.56
CA SER A 40 -3.86 -16.09 -7.80
C SER A 40 -5.20 -16.82 -7.85
N ASP A 41 -5.56 -17.48 -6.75
CA ASP A 41 -6.83 -18.19 -6.64
C ASP A 41 -8.04 -17.26 -6.85
N GLN A 42 -7.98 -16.06 -6.28
CA GLN A 42 -9.04 -15.06 -6.42
C GLN A 42 -9.13 -14.45 -7.82
N LEU A 43 -7.99 -14.23 -8.48
CA LEU A 43 -7.97 -13.66 -9.83
C LEU A 43 -8.27 -14.69 -10.91
N TYR A 44 -7.69 -15.89 -10.82
CA TYR A 44 -7.69 -16.85 -11.93
C TYR A 44 -8.46 -18.13 -11.61
N GLY A 45 -8.89 -18.32 -10.36
CA GLY A 45 -9.55 -19.54 -9.90
C GLY A 45 -8.60 -20.69 -9.55
N HIS A 46 -7.28 -20.48 -9.70
CA HIS A 46 -6.23 -21.45 -9.37
C HIS A 46 -4.99 -20.76 -8.79
N SER A 47 -4.16 -21.52 -8.07
CA SER A 47 -2.98 -20.96 -7.38
C SER A 47 -1.68 -20.94 -8.20
N GLU A 48 -1.68 -21.49 -9.42
CA GLU A 48 -0.47 -21.77 -10.21
C GLU A 48 0.27 -20.52 -10.70
N ASP A 49 -0.44 -19.40 -10.90
CA ASP A 49 0.14 -18.14 -11.39
C ASP A 49 0.74 -17.26 -10.28
N HIS A 50 0.89 -17.79 -9.06
CA HIS A 50 1.42 -17.04 -7.92
C HIS A 50 2.82 -16.44 -8.16
N LEU A 51 3.68 -17.11 -8.92
CA LEU A 51 5.01 -16.59 -9.28
C LEU A 51 4.93 -15.41 -10.24
N LYS A 52 3.98 -15.46 -11.20
CA LYS A 52 3.72 -14.34 -12.10
C LYS A 52 3.23 -13.13 -11.30
N ILE A 53 2.30 -13.32 -10.36
CA ILE A 53 1.82 -12.24 -9.50
C ILE A 53 2.97 -11.65 -8.67
N ARG A 54 3.82 -12.49 -8.07
CA ARG A 54 5.00 -12.03 -7.31
C ARG A 54 5.91 -11.16 -8.16
N ARG A 55 6.23 -11.61 -9.38
CA ARG A 55 7.06 -10.83 -10.32
C ARG A 55 6.44 -9.49 -10.65
N ASP A 56 5.15 -9.48 -11.00
CA ASP A 56 4.42 -8.27 -11.38
C ASP A 56 4.39 -7.27 -10.21
N ILE A 57 4.22 -7.73 -8.97
CA ILE A 57 4.28 -6.89 -7.75
C ILE A 57 5.68 -6.30 -7.54
N VAL A 58 6.73 -7.13 -7.62
CA VAL A 58 8.11 -6.66 -7.43
C VAL A 58 8.49 -5.64 -8.52
N GLU A 59 8.04 -5.84 -9.74
CA GLU A 59 8.24 -4.90 -10.84
C GLU A 59 7.48 -3.58 -10.63
N GLN A 60 6.22 -3.66 -10.20
CA GLN A 60 5.43 -2.48 -9.84
C GLN A 60 6.11 -1.67 -8.73
N MET A 61 6.64 -2.34 -7.70
CA MET A 61 7.38 -1.68 -6.63
C MET A 61 8.67 -1.04 -7.13
N ARG A 62 9.42 -1.74 -7.99
CA ARG A 62 10.65 -1.21 -8.59
C ARG A 62 10.40 0.01 -9.48
N ALA A 63 9.28 0.02 -10.22
CA ALA A 63 8.93 1.11 -11.13
C ALA A 63 8.44 2.37 -10.38
N ASN A 64 7.90 2.22 -9.17
CA ASN A 64 7.32 3.32 -8.39
C ASN A 64 7.91 3.38 -6.97
N PRO A 65 9.23 3.54 -6.82
CA PRO A 65 9.90 3.44 -5.52
C PRO A 65 9.36 4.46 -4.51
N ASP A 66 9.07 5.69 -4.94
CA ASP A 66 8.59 6.77 -4.06
C ASP A 66 7.26 6.41 -3.33
N ASP A 67 6.44 5.51 -3.89
CA ASP A 67 5.17 5.08 -3.29
C ASP A 67 5.33 4.05 -2.16
N TYR A 68 6.48 3.37 -2.11
CA TYR A 68 6.74 2.25 -1.18
C TYR A 68 7.93 2.50 -0.26
N ASN A 69 8.94 3.26 -0.69
CA ASN A 69 10.14 3.57 0.09
C ASN A 69 9.82 3.99 1.53
N PRO A 70 8.82 4.88 1.78
CA PRO A 70 8.49 5.32 3.13
C PRO A 70 8.14 4.20 4.13
N TYR A 71 7.69 3.03 3.65
CA TYR A 71 7.37 1.88 4.51
C TYR A 71 8.62 1.12 5.00
N PHE A 72 9.79 1.36 4.41
CA PHE A 72 11.05 0.68 4.76
C PHE A 72 11.97 1.51 5.67
N ALA A 73 11.41 2.56 6.28
CA ALA A 73 12.11 3.41 7.23
C ALA A 73 12.32 2.67 8.54
N VAL A 74 13.41 1.89 8.64
CA VAL A 74 13.76 1.19 9.87
C VAL A 74 14.40 2.17 10.85
N GLY A 75 13.68 2.43 11.94
CA GLY A 75 14.20 3.11 13.13
C GLY A 75 13.51 4.44 13.41
N PHE A 76 12.84 4.52 14.56
CA PHE A 76 12.63 5.81 15.23
C PHE A 76 13.95 6.56 15.19
N VAL A 77 14.02 7.66 14.43
CA VAL A 77 15.16 8.57 14.51
C VAL A 77 15.22 9.01 15.97
N LYS A 78 16.12 8.41 16.77
CA LYS A 78 16.42 8.91 18.11
C LYS A 78 16.95 10.31 17.87
N ARG A 79 16.09 11.32 18.06
CA ARG A 79 16.40 12.76 17.88
C ARG A 79 17.54 13.26 18.77
N ASN A 80 18.09 12.40 19.62
CA ASN A 80 19.22 12.71 20.48
C ASN A 80 20.47 11.97 19.99
N ALA A 81 21.11 12.52 18.95
CA ALA A 81 22.53 12.29 18.73
C ALA A 81 23.28 12.94 19.91
N GLY A 82 23.58 12.14 20.93
CA GLY A 82 24.41 12.57 22.04
C GLY A 82 25.72 13.17 21.54
N ARG A 83 26.20 14.19 22.27
CA ARG A 83 27.38 15.09 22.15
C ARG A 83 28.69 14.58 21.48
N ARG A 84 28.76 13.36 20.94
CA ARG A 84 29.92 12.80 20.19
C ARG A 84 29.91 13.08 18.68
N ALA A 85 28.79 13.51 18.09
CA ALA A 85 28.69 13.79 16.64
C ALA A 85 29.34 15.10 16.18
N ALA A 86 29.81 15.96 17.10
CA ALA A 86 30.39 17.27 16.78
C ALA A 86 31.79 17.21 16.11
N ARG A 87 32.34 16.01 15.84
CA ARG A 87 33.68 15.83 15.23
C ARG A 87 33.66 15.39 13.75
N ALA A 88 32.50 15.03 13.21
CA ALA A 88 32.35 14.84 11.77
C ALA A 88 31.86 16.17 11.18
N GLY A 89 32.44 16.62 10.06
CA GLY A 89 31.97 17.81 9.34
C GLY A 89 30.49 17.70 8.92
N PRO A 90 29.90 18.72 8.29
CA PRO A 90 28.49 18.70 7.90
C PRO A 90 28.22 17.50 6.97
N VAL A 91 27.60 16.46 7.49
CA VAL A 91 27.03 15.37 6.69
C VAL A 91 25.55 15.66 6.60
N ASP A 92 25.01 15.78 5.38
CA ASP A 92 23.57 15.97 5.15
C ASP A 92 22.82 14.76 5.70
N SER A 93 22.39 14.85 6.96
CA SER A 93 21.76 13.77 7.72
C SER A 93 20.49 13.25 7.03
N GLN A 94 19.81 14.11 6.28
CA GLN A 94 18.65 13.76 5.48
C GLN A 94 19.03 12.95 4.22
N ALA A 95 20.12 13.33 3.53
CA ALA A 95 20.57 12.57 2.36
C ALA A 95 21.07 11.18 2.75
N ALA A 96 21.74 11.07 3.91
CA ALA A 96 22.16 9.78 4.47
C ALA A 96 20.97 8.91 4.89
N SER A 97 19.89 9.50 5.45
CA SER A 97 18.68 8.75 5.78
C SER A 97 17.92 8.29 4.53
N ASP A 98 17.85 9.13 3.50
CA ASP A 98 17.17 8.81 2.24
C ASP A 98 17.93 7.72 1.46
N ALA A 99 19.27 7.76 1.47
CA ALA A 99 20.10 6.70 0.89
C ALA A 99 19.92 5.36 1.63
N LYS A 100 19.80 5.39 2.97
CA LYS A 100 19.57 4.16 3.74
C LYS A 100 18.19 3.56 3.49
N LEU A 101 17.18 4.42 3.33
CA LEU A 101 15.83 4.01 2.97
C LEU A 101 15.82 3.26 1.64
N GLU A 102 16.45 3.86 0.63
CA GLU A 102 16.60 3.29 -0.69
C GLU A 102 17.37 1.96 -0.67
N GLU A 103 18.44 1.85 0.13
CA GLU A 103 19.19 0.60 0.32
C GLU A 103 18.31 -0.50 0.91
N ASN A 104 17.57 -0.21 1.98
CA ASN A 104 16.66 -1.16 2.61
C ASN A 104 15.56 -1.61 1.65
N PHE A 105 14.99 -0.67 0.90
CA PHE A 105 13.97 -0.97 -0.11
C PHE A 105 14.51 -1.89 -1.21
N ARG A 106 15.70 -1.61 -1.74
CA ARG A 106 16.36 -2.47 -2.73
C ARG A 106 16.63 -3.87 -2.18
N ALA A 107 17.15 -3.96 -0.96
CA ALA A 107 17.38 -5.23 -0.29
C ALA A 107 16.07 -6.03 -0.12
N HIS A 108 14.98 -5.34 0.23
CA HIS A 108 13.65 -5.93 0.31
C HIS A 108 13.20 -6.48 -1.06
N LEU A 109 13.32 -5.72 -2.15
CA LEU A 109 12.93 -6.20 -3.48
C LEU A 109 13.72 -7.44 -3.93
N VAL A 110 15.02 -7.50 -3.64
CA VAL A 110 15.85 -8.69 -3.91
C VAL A 110 15.40 -9.90 -3.09
N LYS A 111 14.99 -9.68 -1.84
CA LYS A 111 14.44 -10.75 -1.00
C LYS A 111 13.06 -11.18 -1.51
N MET A 112 12.20 -10.22 -1.86
CA MET A 112 10.82 -10.45 -2.28
C MET A 112 10.72 -11.13 -3.64
N SER A 113 11.71 -10.95 -4.51
CA SER A 113 11.78 -11.67 -5.80
C SER A 113 12.03 -13.17 -5.64
N ARG A 114 12.52 -13.63 -4.47
CA ARG A 114 12.73 -15.06 -4.21
C ARG A 114 11.39 -15.73 -3.89
N PRO A 115 11.09 -16.90 -4.49
CA PRO A 115 9.96 -17.72 -4.07
C PRO A 115 10.04 -18.04 -2.57
N ARG A 116 8.88 -18.27 -1.95
CA ARG A 116 8.71 -18.57 -0.52
C ARG A 116 9.05 -17.42 0.45
N THR A 117 9.45 -16.24 -0.04
CA THR A 117 9.50 -15.04 0.79
C THR A 117 8.08 -14.57 1.09
N TRP A 118 7.77 -14.39 2.38
CA TRP A 118 6.48 -13.90 2.84
C TRP A 118 6.26 -12.46 2.42
N GLY A 119 5.09 -12.16 1.85
CA GLY A 119 4.65 -10.80 1.57
C GLY A 119 3.75 -10.27 2.68
N ASP A 120 3.64 -8.95 2.74
CA ASP A 120 2.87 -8.23 3.77
C ASP A 120 1.98 -7.15 3.11
N GLN A 121 1.48 -6.21 3.91
CA GLN A 121 0.66 -5.09 3.48
C GLN A 121 1.29 -4.26 2.35
N THR A 122 2.62 -4.15 2.30
CA THR A 122 3.30 -3.41 1.22
C THR A 122 3.12 -4.11 -0.13
N GLU A 123 3.26 -5.44 -0.18
CA GLU A 123 3.00 -6.23 -1.39
C GLU A 123 1.52 -6.20 -1.77
N LEU A 124 0.61 -6.20 -0.80
CA LEU A 124 -0.82 -6.02 -1.04
C LEU A 124 -1.14 -4.66 -1.65
N LYS A 125 -0.56 -3.58 -1.14
CA LYS A 125 -0.73 -2.24 -1.71
C LYS A 125 -0.22 -2.19 -3.15
N ALA A 126 0.94 -2.79 -3.41
CA ALA A 126 1.50 -2.89 -4.75
C ALA A 126 0.61 -3.73 -5.68
N PHE A 127 0.03 -4.83 -5.20
CA PHE A 127 -0.93 -5.64 -5.94
C PHE A 127 -2.18 -4.84 -6.31
N VAL A 128 -2.79 -4.13 -5.35
CA VAL A 128 -3.97 -3.28 -5.58
C VAL A 128 -3.67 -2.24 -6.66
N GLN A 129 -2.49 -1.63 -6.63
CA GLN A 129 -2.06 -0.63 -7.62
C GLN A 129 -1.73 -1.22 -8.98
N GLU A 130 -1.17 -2.43 -9.06
CA GLU A 130 -0.83 -3.11 -10.32
C GLU A 130 -2.09 -3.68 -10.99
N TYR A 131 -2.95 -4.35 -10.23
CA TYR A 131 -4.11 -5.06 -10.73
C TYR A 131 -5.37 -4.19 -10.79
N LYS A 132 -5.42 -3.04 -10.11
CA LYS A 132 -6.59 -2.14 -10.08
C LYS A 132 -7.86 -2.85 -9.59
N VAL A 133 -7.68 -3.73 -8.60
CA VAL A 133 -8.74 -4.49 -7.94
C VAL A 133 -8.83 -4.10 -6.47
N ASP A 134 -10.03 -4.19 -5.90
CA ASP A 134 -10.21 -3.95 -4.48
C ASP A 134 -9.82 -5.23 -3.74
N VAL A 135 -8.99 -5.11 -2.72
CA VAL A 135 -8.62 -6.25 -1.89
C VAL A 135 -9.22 -6.11 -0.51
N THR A 136 -9.96 -7.10 -0.06
CA THR A 136 -10.41 -7.21 1.33
C THR A 136 -9.64 -8.33 2.01
N VAL A 137 -8.97 -7.99 3.11
CA VAL A 137 -8.30 -8.90 4.02
C VAL A 137 -9.18 -9.11 5.24
N TRP A 138 -9.67 -10.34 5.40
CA TRP A 138 -10.46 -10.76 6.54
C TRP A 138 -9.55 -11.27 7.65
N TYR A 139 -9.74 -10.72 8.84
CA TYR A 139 -9.20 -11.23 10.09
C TYR A 139 -10.32 -12.00 10.83
N PRO A 140 -10.02 -12.79 11.87
CA PRO A 140 -11.03 -13.58 12.58
C PRO A 140 -12.27 -12.79 13.02
N ARG A 141 -12.10 -11.50 13.37
CA ARG A 141 -13.17 -10.67 13.95
C ARG A 141 -13.40 -9.33 13.25
N TRP A 142 -12.60 -9.00 12.24
CA TRP A 142 -12.64 -7.71 11.57
C TRP A 142 -12.08 -7.84 10.16
N LYS A 143 -12.17 -6.78 9.35
CA LYS A 143 -11.62 -6.78 7.99
C LYS A 143 -10.98 -5.44 7.65
N LEU A 144 -10.03 -5.48 6.73
CA LEU A 144 -9.39 -4.31 6.15
C LEU A 144 -9.58 -4.33 4.63
N THR A 145 -10.02 -3.22 4.05
CA THR A 145 -10.22 -3.11 2.60
C THR A 145 -9.25 -2.09 2.02
N PHE A 146 -8.56 -2.48 0.95
CA PHE A 146 -7.67 -1.67 0.14
C PHE A 146 -8.36 -1.39 -1.21
N PRO A 147 -8.93 -0.19 -1.42
CA PRO A 147 -9.57 0.15 -2.69
C PRO A 147 -8.54 0.40 -3.81
N ALA A 148 -8.87 -0.01 -5.03
CA ALA A 148 -8.03 0.17 -6.22
C ALA A 148 -7.71 1.64 -6.54
N GLU A 149 -8.67 2.53 -6.28
CA GLU A 149 -8.58 3.96 -6.51
C GLU A 149 -9.02 4.72 -5.25
N HIS A 150 -8.38 5.85 -4.96
CA HIS A 150 -8.64 6.65 -3.75
C HIS A 150 -10.13 7.03 -3.64
N GLY A 151 -10.88 6.28 -2.83
CA GLY A 151 -12.32 6.47 -2.61
C GLY A 151 -13.23 5.92 -3.72
N LYS A 152 -12.69 5.18 -4.71
CA LYS A 152 -13.49 4.52 -5.75
C LYS A 152 -13.21 3.02 -5.74
N SER A 153 -14.30 2.26 -5.57
CA SER A 153 -14.28 0.81 -5.61
C SER A 153 -14.20 0.32 -7.05
N SER A 154 -13.34 -0.66 -7.31
CA SER A 154 -13.36 -1.38 -8.58
C SER A 154 -14.52 -2.36 -8.65
N ARG A 155 -14.91 -2.75 -9.87
CA ARG A 155 -15.94 -3.80 -10.06
C ARG A 155 -15.47 -5.19 -9.62
N VAL A 156 -14.16 -5.37 -9.46
CA VAL A 156 -13.51 -6.64 -9.18
C VAL A 156 -13.01 -6.63 -7.74
N GLN A 157 -13.54 -7.52 -6.91
CA GLN A 157 -13.10 -7.66 -5.53
C GLN A 157 -12.35 -8.98 -5.34
N VAL A 158 -11.17 -8.86 -4.73
CA VAL A 158 -10.33 -9.97 -4.29
C VAL A 158 -10.50 -10.09 -2.79
N GLN A 159 -10.84 -11.29 -2.32
CA GLN A 159 -11.06 -11.55 -0.89
C GLN A 159 -10.10 -12.60 -0.38
N ILE A 160 -9.31 -12.25 0.62
CA ILE A 160 -8.36 -13.15 1.28
C ILE A 160 -8.55 -13.08 2.79
N ALA A 161 -8.18 -14.13 3.49
CA ALA A 161 -8.20 -14.20 4.95
C ALA A 161 -6.78 -14.32 5.48
N PHE A 162 -6.48 -13.65 6.59
CA PHE A 162 -5.21 -13.77 7.29
C PHE A 162 -5.43 -14.32 8.70
N ASN A 163 -4.78 -15.44 9.00
CA ASN A 163 -4.73 -15.98 10.34
C ASN A 163 -3.42 -15.53 11.00
N GLU A 164 -3.53 -14.71 12.05
CA GLU A 164 -2.41 -14.17 12.82
C GLU A 164 -1.60 -15.27 13.53
N ASN A 165 -2.27 -16.27 14.11
CA ASN A 165 -1.63 -17.37 14.85
C ASN A 165 -0.79 -18.25 13.93
N ALA A 166 -1.27 -18.51 12.71
CA ALA A 166 -0.56 -19.30 11.71
C ALA A 166 0.36 -18.44 10.82
N SER A 167 0.25 -17.11 10.89
CA SER A 167 0.85 -16.17 9.93
C SER A 167 0.60 -16.61 8.47
N HIS A 168 -0.64 -16.98 8.18
CA HIS A 168 -1.00 -17.64 6.91
C HIS A 168 -2.17 -16.95 6.21
N TYR A 169 -2.03 -16.80 4.89
CA TYR A 169 -3.09 -16.30 4.03
C TYR A 169 -3.87 -17.44 3.40
N SER A 170 -5.18 -17.28 3.33
CA SER A 170 -6.08 -18.18 2.58
C SER A 170 -6.98 -17.37 1.64
N SER A 171 -7.52 -18.04 0.62
CA SER A 171 -8.50 -17.45 -0.28
C SER A 171 -9.89 -17.46 0.38
N VAL A 172 -10.73 -16.47 0.09
CA VAL A 172 -12.10 -16.37 0.63
C VAL A 172 -13.10 -16.43 -0.51
N ARG A 173 -14.03 -17.39 -0.43
CA ARG A 173 -14.97 -17.74 -1.48
C ARG A 173 -16.40 -17.58 -1.00
N HIS A 174 -17.37 -17.36 -1.87
CA HIS A 174 -18.78 -17.37 -1.49
C HIS A 174 -19.28 -18.81 -1.33
N VAL A 175 -20.16 -19.07 -0.35
CA VAL A 175 -20.68 -20.42 -0.07
C VAL A 175 -21.43 -21.02 -1.26
N SER A 176 -22.13 -20.18 -2.03
CA SER A 176 -23.04 -20.62 -3.09
C SER A 176 -22.50 -20.47 -4.52
N SER A 177 -21.30 -19.94 -4.71
CA SER A 177 -20.77 -19.70 -6.05
C SER A 177 -19.85 -20.84 -6.49
N ASP A 178 -20.17 -21.48 -7.62
CA ASP A 178 -19.14 -22.06 -8.48
C ASP A 178 -18.20 -20.90 -8.84
N HIS A 179 -16.98 -20.95 -8.31
CA HIS A 179 -16.11 -19.79 -8.18
C HIS A 179 -16.00 -19.00 -9.50
N PRO A 180 -16.47 -17.74 -9.59
CA PRO A 180 -16.13 -16.94 -10.75
C PRO A 180 -14.66 -16.63 -10.61
N SER A 181 -13.82 -17.22 -11.47
CA SER A 181 -12.54 -16.59 -11.83
C SER A 181 -12.91 -15.16 -12.16
N VAL A 182 -12.51 -14.19 -11.33
CA VAL A 182 -12.76 -12.81 -11.71
C VAL A 182 -11.88 -12.60 -12.92
N SER A 183 -12.44 -12.67 -14.13
CA SER A 183 -11.67 -12.69 -15.39
C SER A 183 -10.97 -11.35 -15.56
N TYR A 184 -9.87 -11.19 -14.85
CA TYR A 184 -9.07 -10.00 -14.81
C TYR A 184 -8.27 -9.99 -16.10
N VAL A 185 -8.71 -9.15 -17.03
CA VAL A 185 -7.95 -8.88 -18.25
C VAL A 185 -6.93 -7.79 -17.91
N LYS A 186 -5.67 -8.19 -17.74
CA LYS A 186 -4.56 -7.26 -17.52
C LYS A 186 -4.50 -6.27 -18.67
N ALA A 187 -4.62 -4.97 -18.38
CA ALA A 187 -4.43 -3.94 -19.40
C ALA A 187 -3.00 -4.01 -19.96
N THR A 188 -2.86 -3.96 -21.29
CA THR A 188 -1.58 -4.02 -22.00
C THR A 188 -0.68 -2.84 -21.63
N THR A 189 0.63 -3.00 -21.83
CA THR A 189 1.69 -2.04 -21.47
C THR A 189 1.45 -0.63 -22.04
N GLU A 190 0.84 -0.53 -23.22
CA GLU A 190 0.47 0.74 -23.87
C GLU A 190 -0.58 1.50 -23.05
N LYS A 191 -1.62 0.79 -22.60
CA LYS A 191 -2.70 1.34 -21.76
C LYS A 191 -2.23 1.78 -20.37
N LYS A 192 -1.23 1.08 -19.79
CA LYS A 192 -0.60 1.50 -18.51
C LYS A 192 0.03 2.89 -18.61
N SER A 193 0.67 3.21 -19.74
CA SER A 193 1.33 4.51 -19.95
C SER A 193 0.33 5.67 -20.07
N GLU A 194 -0.86 5.41 -20.63
CA GLU A 194 -1.94 6.39 -20.78
C GLU A 194 -2.66 6.67 -19.47
N ILE A 195 -2.90 5.64 -18.64
CA ILE A 195 -3.52 5.79 -17.32
C ILE A 195 -2.60 6.57 -16.37
N ASN A 196 -1.29 6.31 -16.39
CA ASN A 196 -0.34 7.07 -15.58
C ASN A 196 -0.26 8.55 -16.01
N LYS A 197 -0.44 8.85 -17.31
CA LYS A 197 -0.54 10.22 -17.82
C LYS A 197 -1.84 10.92 -17.38
N SER A 198 -2.99 10.23 -17.40
CA SER A 198 -4.28 10.82 -17.03
C SER A 198 -4.45 11.04 -15.52
N VAL A 199 -3.78 10.23 -14.68
CA VAL A 199 -3.73 10.44 -13.23
C VAL A 199 -2.80 11.63 -12.88
N ALA A 200 -1.70 11.81 -13.61
CA ALA A 200 -0.81 12.97 -13.42
C ALA A 200 -1.48 14.31 -13.83
N THR A 201 -2.30 14.32 -14.89
CA THR A 201 -3.02 15.53 -15.31
C THR A 201 -4.17 15.89 -14.37
N SER A 202 -4.91 14.91 -13.83
CA SER A 202 -5.98 15.16 -12.86
C SER A 202 -5.46 15.65 -11.49
N ALA A 203 -4.26 15.22 -11.07
CA ALA A 203 -3.59 15.77 -9.89
C ALA A 203 -3.17 17.25 -10.08
N ALA A 204 -2.76 17.64 -11.30
CA ALA A 204 -2.40 19.02 -11.63
C ALA A 204 -3.63 19.97 -11.69
N ASP A 205 -4.77 19.50 -12.20
CA ASP A 205 -6.01 20.28 -12.25
C ASP A 205 -6.60 20.56 -10.86
N THR A 206 -6.42 19.62 -9.92
CA THR A 206 -6.88 19.78 -8.53
C THR A 206 -6.09 20.88 -7.79
N LEU A 207 -4.81 21.11 -8.17
CA LEU A 207 -3.97 22.19 -7.64
C LEU A 207 -4.32 23.57 -8.23
N ASN A 208 -4.90 23.63 -9.44
CA ASN A 208 -5.25 24.90 -10.09
C ASN A 208 -6.63 25.43 -9.64
N LYS A 209 -7.56 24.53 -9.25
CA LYS A 209 -8.89 24.92 -8.74
C LYS A 209 -8.84 25.58 -7.36
N LYS A 210 -7.82 25.27 -6.55
CA LYS A 210 -7.60 25.87 -5.21
C LYS A 210 -6.96 27.27 -5.23
N ARG A 211 -6.53 27.75 -6.41
CA ARG A 211 -5.97 29.11 -6.58
C ARG A 211 -6.97 30.16 -7.05
N LYS A 212 -8.17 29.77 -7.50
CA LYS A 212 -9.20 30.69 -8.00
C LYS A 212 -10.28 31.10 -6.99
N SER A 213 -10.28 30.57 -5.76
CA SER A 213 -11.29 30.89 -4.74
C SER A 213 -10.88 31.97 -3.74
N ASP A 214 -9.75 32.65 -3.92
CA ASP A 214 -9.19 33.60 -2.93
C ASP A 214 -9.16 35.06 -3.41
N VAL A 215 -9.94 35.41 -4.44
CA VAL A 215 -10.10 36.80 -4.89
C VAL A 215 -11.57 37.16 -4.98
N GLY A 216 -12.02 37.93 -3.99
CA GLY A 216 -13.24 38.73 -4.07
C GLY A 216 -14.18 38.55 -2.88
N ASN A 217 -14.06 39.39 -1.85
CA ASN A 217 -15.18 40.27 -1.45
C ASN A 217 -14.71 41.33 -0.44
N THR A 218 -15.06 42.59 -0.70
CA THR A 218 -14.87 43.76 0.18
C THR A 218 -16.22 44.44 0.41
N ARG A 219 -16.61 44.67 1.69
CA ARG A 219 -17.49 45.72 2.29
C ARG A 219 -18.02 45.21 3.66
N LYS A 220 -17.72 45.88 4.80
CA LYS A 220 -18.51 46.91 5.55
C LYS A 220 -19.87 46.36 6.07
N ASP A 221 -20.33 46.42 7.33
CA ASP A 221 -20.11 47.31 8.50
C ASP A 221 -20.46 46.64 9.87
N ASN A 222 -19.97 47.25 10.98
CA ASN A 222 -20.41 47.34 12.41
C ASN A 222 -21.17 46.20 13.18
N ALA A 223 -20.66 45.82 14.37
CA ALA A 223 -21.15 46.24 15.71
C ALA A 223 -20.53 45.44 16.88
N GLN A 224 -20.20 46.19 17.95
CA GLN A 224 -19.96 45.92 19.38
C GLN A 224 -20.30 44.54 20.01
N GLU A 225 -19.36 43.93 20.75
CA GLU A 225 -19.35 43.80 22.23
C GLU A 225 -18.32 42.76 22.77
N ASP A 226 -17.71 43.18 23.88
CA ASP A 226 -16.98 42.58 25.01
C ASP A 226 -16.36 41.15 25.08
N ASP A 227 -15.32 41.15 25.94
CA ASP A 227 -14.78 40.11 26.83
C ASP A 227 -13.62 39.15 26.43
N SER A 228 -12.51 39.35 27.16
CA SER A 228 -11.46 38.44 27.64
C SER A 228 -11.05 37.17 26.86
N MET A 229 -9.79 37.13 26.41
CA MET A 229 -8.71 36.24 26.91
C MET A 229 -7.48 36.16 25.98
N LYS A 230 -6.32 35.95 26.61
CA LYS A 230 -4.96 36.08 26.06
C LYS A 230 -4.66 35.19 24.84
N ARG A 231 -4.07 35.84 23.83
CA ARG A 231 -3.71 35.37 22.49
C ARG A 231 -2.41 34.54 22.47
N VAL A 232 -2.50 33.24 22.18
CA VAL A 232 -1.34 32.41 21.78
C VAL A 232 -1.11 32.59 20.27
N LYS A 233 0.03 33.18 19.90
CA LYS A 233 0.41 33.43 18.49
C LYS A 233 0.76 32.10 17.79
N ARG A 234 -0.16 31.55 16.98
CA ARG A 234 0.17 30.50 15.99
C ARG A 234 0.93 31.13 14.82
N ARG A 235 2.21 30.76 14.65
CA ARG A 235 3.02 31.11 13.46
C ARG A 235 2.47 30.37 12.23
N LYS A 236 2.13 31.11 11.17
CA LYS A 236 1.83 30.56 9.84
C LYS A 236 3.09 29.92 9.26
N VAL A 237 3.05 28.62 8.97
CA VAL A 237 4.09 27.91 8.21
C VAL A 237 3.71 27.99 6.72
N GLN A 238 4.57 28.58 5.90
CA GLN A 238 4.41 28.57 4.44
C GLN A 238 4.90 27.23 3.85
N PRO A 239 4.24 26.67 2.82
CA PRO A 239 4.68 25.43 2.20
C PRO A 239 5.91 25.67 1.32
N VAL A 240 7.04 25.09 1.72
CA VAL A 240 8.28 25.11 0.93
C VAL A 240 8.19 24.02 -0.14
N LYS A 241 8.11 24.43 -1.42
CA LYS A 241 8.27 23.51 -2.55
C LYS A 241 9.74 23.05 -2.58
N LYS A 242 10.02 21.81 -2.17
CA LYS A 242 11.37 21.25 -2.25
C LYS A 242 11.74 20.99 -3.71
N ALA A 243 12.79 21.64 -4.20
CA ALA A 243 13.38 21.38 -5.50
C ALA A 243 14.08 20.01 -5.49
N LEU A 244 13.97 19.26 -6.59
CA LEU A 244 14.65 17.97 -6.76
C LEU A 244 16.17 18.13 -6.63
N SER A 245 16.79 17.28 -5.83
CA SER A 245 18.26 17.19 -5.68
C SER A 245 18.93 17.02 -7.05
N GLN A 246 20.06 17.68 -7.25
CA GLN A 246 20.85 17.62 -8.49
C GLN A 246 21.21 16.17 -8.86
N GLN A 247 21.37 15.30 -7.87
CA GLN A 247 21.66 13.88 -8.06
C GLN A 247 20.46 13.10 -8.62
N ARG A 248 19.24 13.44 -8.19
CA ARG A 248 17.99 12.91 -8.76
C ARG A 248 17.77 13.40 -10.19
N LYS A 249 18.10 14.66 -10.50
CA LYS A 249 18.03 15.19 -11.87
C LYS A 249 18.98 14.47 -12.82
N LYS A 250 20.23 14.23 -12.37
CA LYS A 250 21.27 13.55 -13.16
C LYS A 250 20.95 12.07 -13.43
N LEU A 251 20.28 11.39 -12.49
CA LEU A 251 19.84 10.00 -12.65
C LEU A 251 18.67 9.84 -13.64
N ILE A 252 17.75 10.81 -13.66
CA ILE A 252 16.65 10.83 -14.64
C ILE A 252 17.20 11.13 -16.05
N GLU A 253 18.21 11.99 -16.15
CA GLU A 253 18.90 12.28 -17.41
C GLU A 253 19.64 11.04 -17.94
N LEU A 254 20.37 10.33 -17.08
CA LEU A 254 21.07 9.08 -17.43
C LEU A 254 20.12 7.97 -17.87
N ALA A 255 18.94 7.85 -17.22
CA ALA A 255 17.94 6.84 -17.55
C ALA A 255 17.22 7.10 -18.89
N ASN A 256 17.24 8.33 -19.39
CA ASN A 256 16.58 8.72 -20.64
C ASN A 256 17.54 8.77 -21.86
N THR A 257 18.84 8.57 -21.65
CA THR A 257 19.80 8.44 -22.76
C THR A 257 19.66 7.08 -23.43
N ARG A 258 19.28 7.05 -24.71
CA ARG A 258 19.26 5.82 -25.52
C ARG A 258 20.68 5.26 -25.63
N PHE A 259 20.82 3.98 -25.29
CA PHE A 259 22.03 3.19 -25.50
C PHE A 259 22.30 3.11 -27.02
N VAL A 260 23.45 3.63 -27.46
CA VAL A 260 23.95 3.47 -28.83
C VAL A 260 25.26 2.71 -28.72
N GLY A 261 25.30 1.49 -29.27
CA GLY A 261 26.47 0.61 -29.31
C GLY A 261 26.32 -0.60 -28.42
#